data_AF-A0A9D7K174-F1
#
_entry.id   AF-A0A9D7K174-F1
#
_cell.length_a   1.000
_cell.length_b   1.000
_cell.length_c   1.000
_cell.angle_alpha   90.00
_cell.angle_beta   90.00
_cell.angle_gamma   90.00
#
_symmetry.space_group_name_H-M   'P 1'
#
loop_
_entity.id
_entity.type
_entity.pdbx_description
1 polymer ?
#
loop_
_entity_poly.entity_id
_entity_poly.type
_entity_poly.pdbx_seq_one_letter_code
_entity_poly.pdbx_strand_id
1 'polypeptide(L)'
;MLSTCDLGICYKSSSPVYTTHSNSVIEQYPGSVGTTKSIVNIAVSPDYFKTLGMQLLEGRDFNALRFDADSDKVILNQAAKELMQLKDPLGNILTEKGGRRREVIGVVENSIMENPYEKVRAARFICDPNWAGYIMFRIKDQVSFSKVESSIASIFDKYNPAFPFEYKFVDQECGKNSHWK
;
A
#
# COMPACT_ATOMS: atom_id res chain seq x y z
N MET A 1 17.42 -14.04 -19.87
CA MET A 1 17.74 -13.05 -18.84
C MET A 1 16.76 -11.92 -19.02
N LEU A 2 15.76 -11.78 -18.14
CA LEU A 2 14.86 -10.62 -18.19
C LEU A 2 15.66 -9.38 -17.78
N SER A 3 15.55 -8.32 -18.57
CA SER A 3 16.11 -7.02 -18.24
C SER A 3 15.15 -6.32 -17.27
N THR A 4 15.66 -5.40 -16.44
CA THR A 4 14.85 -4.50 -15.59
C THR A 4 13.83 -3.67 -16.39
N CYS A 5 13.89 -3.71 -17.74
CA CYS A 5 12.90 -3.13 -18.64
C CYS A 5 11.61 -3.96 -18.82
N ASP A 6 11.58 -5.24 -18.45
CA ASP A 6 10.45 -6.15 -18.74
C ASP A 6 9.38 -6.22 -17.63
N LEU A 7 9.65 -5.64 -16.45
CA LEU A 7 8.73 -5.61 -15.32
C LEU A 7 8.03 -4.25 -15.24
N GLY A 8 6.70 -4.24 -15.34
CA GLY A 8 5.88 -3.05 -15.13
C GLY A 8 5.57 -2.89 -13.65
N ILE A 9 6.39 -2.14 -12.92
CA ILE A 9 6.14 -1.69 -11.54
C ILE A 9 5.79 -2.83 -10.54
N CYS A 10 6.76 -3.17 -9.70
CA CYS A 10 6.60 -4.12 -8.60
C CYS A 10 6.27 -3.36 -7.32
N TYR A 11 5.21 -3.75 -6.62
CA TYR A 11 4.92 -3.24 -5.28
C TYR A 11 4.58 -4.37 -4.32
N LYS A 12 4.79 -4.15 -3.02
CA LYS A 12 4.35 -5.06 -1.98
C LYS A 12 3.28 -4.42 -1.12
N SER A 13 2.33 -5.20 -0.63
CA SER A 13 1.29 -4.74 0.29
C SER A 13 1.00 -5.78 1.38
N SER A 14 0.57 -5.35 2.56
CA SER A 14 0.07 -6.25 3.62
C SER A 14 -1.32 -6.79 3.33
N SER A 15 -2.01 -6.26 2.32
CA SER A 15 -3.32 -6.77 1.91
C SER A 15 -3.54 -6.61 0.40
N PRO A 16 -4.33 -7.50 -0.23
CA PRO A 16 -4.80 -7.29 -1.59
C PRO A 16 -5.53 -5.95 -1.72
N VAL A 17 -5.52 -5.35 -2.92
CA VAL A 17 -6.15 -4.02 -3.19
C VAL A 17 -7.61 -3.93 -2.69
N TYR A 18 -8.30 -5.06 -2.61
CA TYR A 18 -9.74 -5.16 -2.30
C TYR A 18 -10.06 -5.58 -0.85
N THR A 19 -9.09 -5.99 -0.02
CA THR A 19 -9.33 -6.37 1.39
C THR A 19 -8.36 -5.67 2.31
N THR A 20 -8.78 -5.32 3.52
CA THR A 20 -7.88 -4.74 4.52
C THR A 20 -8.19 -5.33 5.88
N HIS A 21 -7.21 -6.04 6.44
CA HIS A 21 -7.38 -6.87 7.63
C HIS A 21 -6.86 -6.20 8.91
N SER A 22 -6.39 -4.95 8.85
CA SER A 22 -5.84 -4.26 10.02
C SER A 22 -6.33 -2.83 10.17
N ASN A 23 -6.98 -2.56 11.30
CA ASN A 23 -7.27 -1.21 11.76
C ASN A 23 -6.25 -0.83 12.82
N SER A 24 -5.86 0.43 12.84
CA SER A 24 -5.06 1.03 13.89
C SER A 24 -5.88 2.07 14.63
N VAL A 25 -5.79 2.03 15.96
CA VAL A 25 -6.39 3.06 16.82
C VAL A 25 -5.34 4.15 17.03
N ILE A 26 -5.63 5.34 16.54
CA ILE A 26 -4.85 6.54 16.82
C ILE A 26 -5.42 7.19 18.06
N GLU A 27 -4.60 7.27 19.11
CA GLU A 27 -4.97 7.80 20.42
C GLU A 27 -4.69 9.30 20.52
N GLN A 28 -3.61 9.77 19.88
CA GLN A 28 -3.25 11.19 19.88
C GLN A 28 -2.90 11.68 18.48
N TYR A 29 -3.44 12.84 18.15
CA TYR A 29 -3.18 13.61 16.93
C TYR A 29 -3.51 15.08 17.22
N PRO A 30 -3.05 16.04 16.40
CA PRO A 30 -3.38 17.45 16.63
C PRO A 30 -4.89 17.67 16.77
N GLY A 31 -5.30 18.29 17.88
CA GLY A 31 -6.71 18.53 18.19
C GLY A 31 -7.46 17.37 18.86
N SER A 32 -6.82 16.21 19.09
CA SER A 32 -7.47 15.08 19.79
C SER A 32 -7.51 15.33 21.30
N VAL A 33 -8.65 15.72 21.85
CA VAL A 33 -8.88 15.75 23.30
C VAL A 33 -9.82 14.62 23.66
N GLY A 34 -9.29 13.56 24.28
CA GLY A 34 -10.08 12.41 24.78
C GLY A 34 -10.78 11.58 23.69
N THR A 35 -10.44 11.75 22.41
CA THR A 35 -11.08 11.05 21.29
C THR A 35 -10.07 10.24 20.49
N THR A 36 -10.36 8.95 20.30
CA THR A 36 -9.56 8.08 19.44
C THR A 36 -10.21 7.95 18.07
N LYS A 37 -9.42 7.64 17.04
CA LYS A 37 -9.91 7.34 15.70
C LYS A 37 -9.40 5.97 15.26
N SER A 38 -10.31 5.14 14.77
CA SER A 38 -9.95 3.90 14.09
C SER A 38 -9.77 4.21 12.61
N ILE A 39 -8.57 3.98 12.08
CA ILE A 39 -8.27 4.12 10.67
C ILE A 39 -7.69 2.81 10.14
N VAL A 40 -7.92 2.54 8.87
CA VAL A 40 -7.36 1.39 8.19
C VAL A 40 -5.85 1.56 8.09
N ASN A 41 -5.09 0.50 8.32
CA ASN A 41 -3.66 0.50 8.18
C ASN A 41 -3.22 -0.43 7.04
N ILE A 42 -2.42 0.09 6.13
CA ILE A 42 -1.97 -0.59 4.92
C ILE A 42 -0.46 -0.49 4.88
N ALA A 43 0.25 -1.61 4.97
CA ALA A 43 1.68 -1.60 4.67
C ALA A 43 1.84 -1.60 3.16
N VAL A 44 2.66 -0.69 2.65
CA VAL A 44 2.92 -0.52 1.22
C VAL A 44 4.41 -0.44 0.97
N SER A 45 4.85 -0.92 -0.19
CA SER A 45 6.17 -0.59 -0.71
C SER A 45 6.17 0.81 -1.33
N PRO A 46 7.36 1.39 -1.55
CA PRO A 46 7.54 2.49 -2.49
C PRO A 46 6.89 2.16 -3.85
N ASP A 47 6.46 3.20 -4.57
CA ASP A 47 5.73 3.15 -5.86
C ASP A 47 4.30 2.60 -5.82
N TYR A 48 3.75 2.25 -4.64
CA TYR A 48 2.38 1.77 -4.49
C TYR A 48 1.34 2.75 -5.09
N PHE A 49 1.41 4.03 -4.69
CA PHE A 49 0.44 5.05 -5.11
C PHE A 49 0.51 5.29 -6.62
N LYS A 50 1.73 5.35 -7.16
CA LYS A 50 1.96 5.46 -8.60
C LYS A 50 1.35 4.29 -9.37
N THR A 51 1.44 3.08 -8.83
CA THR A 51 0.88 1.88 -9.48
C THR A 51 -0.64 1.89 -9.55
N LEU A 52 -1.27 2.40 -8.50
CA LEU A 52 -2.72 2.55 -8.39
C LEU A 52 -3.25 3.85 -9.02
N GLY A 53 -2.38 4.70 -9.56
CA GLY A 53 -2.78 6.00 -10.10
C GLY A 53 -3.32 6.96 -9.05
N MET A 54 -3.00 6.74 -7.78
CA MET A 54 -3.38 7.64 -6.69
C MET A 54 -2.44 8.85 -6.70
N GLN A 55 -3.00 10.06 -6.78
CA GLN A 55 -2.20 11.28 -6.80
C GLN A 55 -1.78 11.67 -5.38
N LEU A 56 -0.55 12.16 -5.25
CA LEU A 56 -0.08 12.77 -4.01
C LEU A 56 -0.58 14.23 -3.97
N LEU A 57 -1.40 14.54 -2.98
CA LEU A 57 -1.98 15.87 -2.76
C LEU A 57 -1.02 16.79 -2.00
N GLU A 58 -0.31 16.24 -1.01
CA GLU A 58 0.61 16.99 -0.15
C GLU A 58 1.83 16.14 0.23
N GLY A 59 2.98 16.79 0.43
CA GLY A 59 4.18 16.14 0.96
C GLY A 59 4.96 15.32 -0.06
N ARG A 60 5.43 14.14 0.35
CA ARG A 60 6.21 13.22 -0.49
C ARG A 60 5.78 11.76 -0.31
N ASP A 61 6.14 10.91 -1.27
CA ASP A 61 6.05 9.46 -1.15
C ASP A 61 7.20 8.90 -0.27
N PHE A 62 7.10 7.60 0.05
CA PHE A 62 8.13 6.85 0.75
C PHE A 62 9.43 6.76 -0.05
N ASN A 63 10.54 6.67 0.68
CA ASN A 63 11.87 6.56 0.10
C ASN A 63 12.06 5.18 -0.55
N ALA A 64 12.20 5.17 -1.88
CA ALA A 64 12.37 3.95 -2.66
C ALA A 64 13.71 3.23 -2.44
N LEU A 65 14.73 3.94 -1.96
CA LEU A 65 16.09 3.42 -1.82
C LEU A 65 16.43 3.02 -0.38
N ARG A 66 15.70 3.56 0.61
CA ARG A 66 15.99 3.40 2.04
C ARG A 66 14.70 3.20 2.84
N PHE A 67 14.28 1.95 2.95
CA PHE A 67 13.06 1.56 3.69
C PHE A 67 13.15 1.87 5.20
N ASP A 68 14.36 1.85 5.76
CA ASP A 68 14.64 2.22 7.15
C ASP A 68 14.35 3.70 7.43
N ALA A 69 14.62 4.57 6.45
CA ALA A 69 14.50 6.01 6.59
C ALA A 69 13.07 6.48 6.85
N ASP A 70 12.07 5.71 6.38
CA ASP A 70 10.64 6.03 6.55
C ASP A 70 9.90 5.03 7.45
N SER A 71 10.63 4.23 8.23
CA SER A 71 10.07 3.20 9.10
C SER A 71 9.20 3.72 10.25
N ASP A 72 9.28 5.02 10.56
CA ASP A 72 8.47 5.76 11.53
C ASP A 72 7.54 6.78 10.85
N LYS A 73 7.38 6.72 9.53
CA LYS A 73 6.55 7.67 8.77
C LYS A 73 5.23 7.04 8.32
N VAL A 74 4.26 7.89 8.04
CA VAL A 74 2.95 7.53 7.50
C VAL A 74 2.53 8.49 6.39
N ILE A 75 1.76 7.97 5.44
CA ILE A 75 1.02 8.76 4.46
C ILE A 75 -0.47 8.54 4.73
N LEU A 76 -1.29 9.60 4.64
CA LEU A 76 -2.73 9.52 4.86
C LEU A 76 -3.49 9.60 3.53
N ASN A 77 -4.67 9.00 3.42
CA ASN A 77 -5.59 9.41 2.36
C ASN A 77 -6.39 10.65 2.77
N GLN A 78 -7.02 11.29 1.79
CA GLN A 78 -7.90 12.43 2.00
C GLN A 78 -8.99 12.15 3.06
N ALA A 79 -9.62 10.96 3.02
CA ALA A 79 -10.64 10.58 4.00
C ALA A 79 -10.10 10.54 5.45
N ALA A 80 -8.84 10.13 5.68
CA ALA A 80 -8.23 10.16 7.00
C ALA A 80 -7.89 11.58 7.45
N LYS A 81 -7.38 12.44 6.56
CA LYS A 81 -7.17 13.86 6.83
C LYS A 81 -8.48 14.53 7.30
N GLU A 82 -9.58 14.27 6.59
CA GLU A 82 -10.91 14.80 6.90
C GLU A 82 -11.46 14.24 8.23
N LEU A 83 -11.37 12.92 8.44
CA LEU A 83 -11.85 12.27 9.67
C LEU A 83 -11.17 12.82 10.93
N MET A 84 -9.88 13.15 10.81
CA MET A 84 -9.04 13.68 11.89
C MET A 84 -9.03 15.21 11.94
N GLN A 85 -9.71 15.88 11.00
CA GLN A 85 -9.79 17.34 10.88
C GLN A 85 -8.42 18.04 10.85
N LEU A 86 -7.44 17.38 10.23
CA LEU A 86 -6.07 17.90 10.12
C LEU A 86 -6.02 18.98 9.04
N LYS A 87 -5.75 20.23 9.42
CA LYS A 87 -5.59 21.34 8.47
C LYS A 87 -4.25 21.26 7.74
N ASP A 88 -3.17 21.19 8.52
CA ASP A 88 -1.79 21.10 8.04
C ASP A 88 -1.23 19.73 8.45
N PRO A 89 -1.47 18.66 7.67
CA PRO A 89 -1.21 17.28 8.10
C PRO A 89 0.29 16.97 8.20
N LEU A 90 1.13 17.57 7.36
CA LEU A 90 2.56 17.26 7.26
C LEU A 90 3.32 17.61 8.54
N GLY A 91 4.24 16.73 8.96
CA GLY A 91 5.05 16.87 10.17
C GLY A 91 4.31 16.56 11.48
N ASN A 92 2.99 16.36 11.44
CA ASN A 92 2.24 15.97 12.63
C ASN A 92 2.58 14.56 13.07
N ILE A 93 2.59 14.37 14.39
CA ILE A 93 2.80 13.07 15.00
C ILE A 93 1.47 12.43 15.35
N LEU A 94 1.23 11.24 14.78
CA LEU A 94 0.17 10.34 15.18
C LEU A 94 0.73 9.39 16.24
N THR A 95 0.09 9.32 17.40
CA THR A 95 0.42 8.35 18.44
C THR A 95 -0.62 7.25 18.43
N GLU A 96 -0.15 6.04 18.17
CA GLU A 96 -0.94 4.81 18.19
C GLU A 96 -1.12 4.32 19.62
N LYS A 97 -2.13 3.47 19.81
CA LYS A 97 -2.26 2.66 21.01
C LYS A 97 -0.96 1.88 21.28
N GLY A 98 -0.43 2.02 22.50
CA GLY A 98 0.86 1.45 22.90
C GLY A 98 2.05 2.39 22.70
N GLY A 99 1.82 3.67 22.36
CA GLY A 99 2.84 4.72 22.39
C GLY A 99 3.72 4.81 21.15
N ARG A 100 3.45 4.01 20.11
CA ARG A 100 4.17 4.12 18.84
C ARG A 100 3.83 5.43 18.15
N ARG A 101 4.85 6.20 17.80
CA ARG A 101 4.73 7.52 17.17
C ARG A 101 5.05 7.41 15.68
N ARG A 102 4.23 8.05 14.86
CA ARG A 102 4.41 8.11 13.41
C ARG A 102 4.27 9.53 12.91
N GLU A 103 5.21 9.99 12.10
CA GLU A 103 5.13 11.31 11.47
C GLU A 103 4.41 11.25 10.12
N VAL A 104 3.49 12.17 9.88
CA VAL A 104 2.81 12.30 8.59
C VAL A 104 3.70 13.01 7.59
N ILE A 105 4.07 12.33 6.51
CA ILE A 105 4.95 12.86 5.45
C ILE A 105 4.25 13.13 4.13
N GLY A 106 2.98 12.72 4.00
CA GLY A 106 2.21 12.93 2.78
C GLY A 106 0.72 12.69 2.94
N VAL A 107 -0.03 13.21 1.98
CA VAL A 107 -1.46 12.94 1.78
C VAL A 107 -1.70 12.56 0.33
N VAL A 108 -2.45 11.48 0.11
CA VAL A 108 -2.84 10.99 -1.22
C VAL A 108 -4.35 11.10 -1.43
N GLU A 109 -4.75 11.14 -2.70
CA GLU A 109 -6.15 10.99 -3.09
C GLU A 109 -6.73 9.68 -2.57
N ASN A 110 -8.05 9.66 -2.44
CA ASN A 110 -8.78 8.45 -2.12
C ASN A 110 -8.67 7.44 -3.28
N SER A 111 -8.34 6.18 -2.99
CA SER A 111 -8.31 5.12 -3.99
C SER A 111 -9.72 4.90 -4.56
N ILE A 112 -9.84 4.75 -5.88
CA ILE A 112 -11.08 4.29 -6.52
C ILE A 112 -11.29 2.83 -6.11
N MET A 113 -12.16 2.60 -5.13
CA MET A 113 -12.64 1.24 -4.84
C MET A 113 -13.67 0.85 -5.90
N GLU A 114 -13.65 -0.41 -6.33
CA GLU A 114 -14.56 -0.96 -7.36
C GLU A 114 -16.06 -0.79 -7.02
N ASN A 115 -16.39 -0.47 -5.77
CA ASN A 115 -17.74 -0.17 -5.33
C ASN A 115 -17.96 1.34 -5.08
N PRO A 116 -18.60 2.08 -6.01
CA PRO A 116 -18.90 3.51 -5.84
C PRO A 116 -19.93 3.80 -4.73
N TYR A 117 -20.60 2.78 -4.18
CA TYR A 117 -21.55 2.92 -3.08
C TYR A 117 -20.91 2.72 -1.69
N GLU A 118 -19.66 2.25 -1.62
CA GLU A 118 -18.94 2.17 -0.36
C GLU A 118 -18.27 3.51 -0.04
N LYS A 119 -18.52 4.00 1.18
CA LYS A 119 -17.85 5.18 1.71
C LYS A 119 -16.35 4.91 1.75
N VAL A 120 -15.56 5.80 1.15
CA VAL A 120 -14.09 5.70 1.18
C VAL A 120 -13.62 5.55 2.62
N ARG A 121 -12.81 4.51 2.87
CA ARG A 121 -12.27 4.25 4.20
C ARG A 121 -11.12 5.20 4.50
N ALA A 122 -11.14 5.82 5.67
CA ALA A 122 -10.00 6.56 6.20
C ALA A 122 -8.84 5.58 6.42
N ALA A 123 -7.71 5.83 5.75
CA ALA A 123 -6.56 4.95 5.75
C ALA A 123 -5.26 5.72 6.02
N ARG A 124 -4.34 5.04 6.70
CA ARG A 124 -2.92 5.37 6.70
C ARG A 124 -2.14 4.26 6.00
N PHE A 125 -1.07 4.69 5.34
CA PHE A 125 -0.11 3.84 4.69
C PHE A 125 1.20 3.90 5.48
N ILE A 126 1.86 2.76 5.65
CA ILE A 126 3.17 2.64 6.31
C ILE A 126 4.13 1.89 5.39
N CYS A 127 5.41 2.23 5.45
CA CYS A 127 6.44 1.44 4.83
C CYS A 127 7.01 0.45 5.83
N ASP A 128 6.52 -0.80 5.82
CA ASP A 128 7.00 -1.88 6.68
C ASP A 128 7.29 -3.14 5.85
N PRO A 129 8.57 -3.43 5.54
CA PRO A 129 8.94 -4.58 4.72
C PRO A 129 8.69 -5.92 5.40
N ASN A 130 8.55 -5.96 6.73
CA ASN A 130 8.24 -7.18 7.47
C ASN A 130 6.73 -7.48 7.48
N TRP A 131 5.90 -6.48 7.16
CA TRP A 131 4.44 -6.60 7.10
C TRP A 131 3.90 -6.64 5.66
N ALA A 132 4.71 -6.26 4.67
CA ALA A 132 4.36 -6.36 3.26
C ALA A 132 4.52 -7.81 2.75
N GLY A 133 3.58 -8.68 3.14
CA GLY A 133 3.59 -10.13 2.86
C GLY A 133 3.19 -10.53 1.43
N TYR A 134 2.57 -9.63 0.65
CA TYR A 134 2.22 -9.89 -0.75
C TYR A 134 3.12 -9.09 -1.70
N ILE A 135 3.61 -9.73 -2.75
CA ILE A 135 4.30 -9.08 -3.86
C ILE A 135 3.33 -9.04 -5.04
N MET A 136 3.00 -7.83 -5.51
CA MET A 136 2.14 -7.57 -6.66
C MET A 136 2.99 -6.95 -7.77
N PHE A 137 2.83 -7.43 -8.99
CA PHE A 137 3.56 -6.93 -10.15
C PHE A 137 2.61 -6.83 -11.34
N ARG A 138 2.67 -5.73 -12.09
CA ARG A 138 1.94 -5.59 -13.35
C ARG A 138 2.83 -6.08 -14.50
N ILE A 139 2.31 -6.99 -15.30
CA ILE A 139 3.00 -7.44 -16.51
C ILE A 139 2.70 -6.42 -17.60
N LYS A 140 3.72 -5.93 -18.29
CA LYS A 140 3.53 -5.05 -19.46
C LYS A 140 2.85 -5.87 -20.56
N ASP A 141 1.90 -5.26 -21.27
CA ASP A 141 1.06 -5.91 -22.30
C ASP A 141 1.87 -6.64 -23.39
N GLN A 142 3.14 -6.28 -23.58
CA GLN A 142 4.02 -6.83 -24.62
C GLN A 142 4.84 -8.04 -24.17
N VAL A 143 4.71 -8.49 -22.92
CA VAL A 143 5.46 -9.63 -22.37
C VAL A 143 4.49 -10.76 -22.06
N SER A 144 4.75 -11.96 -22.59
CA SER A 144 3.92 -13.12 -22.30
C SER A 144 4.03 -13.53 -20.83
N PHE A 145 2.89 -13.79 -20.18
CA PHE A 145 2.82 -14.24 -18.79
C PHE A 145 3.79 -15.40 -18.49
N SER A 146 3.81 -16.41 -19.37
CA SER A 146 4.68 -17.59 -19.25
C SER A 146 6.18 -17.24 -19.16
N LYS A 147 6.65 -16.18 -19.83
CA LYS A 147 8.05 -15.72 -19.72
C LYS A 147 8.34 -15.07 -18.37
N VAL A 148 7.38 -14.32 -17.83
CA VAL A 148 7.49 -13.69 -16.51
C VAL A 148 7.46 -14.74 -15.41
N GLU A 149 6.50 -15.66 -15.47
CA GLU A 149 6.35 -16.79 -14.55
C GLU A 149 7.63 -17.62 -14.46
N SER A 150 8.17 -18.07 -15.60
CA SER A 150 9.39 -18.89 -15.65
C SER A 150 10.59 -18.17 -15.03
N SER A 151 10.67 -16.85 -15.21
CA SER A 151 11.79 -16.05 -14.70
C SER A 151 11.68 -15.78 -13.20
N ILE A 152 10.47 -15.52 -12.69
CA ILE A 152 10.24 -15.36 -11.25
C ILE A 152 10.44 -16.71 -10.54
N ALA A 153 9.89 -17.80 -11.08
CA ALA A 153 10.10 -19.15 -10.55
C ALA A 153 11.59 -19.47 -10.43
N SER A 154 12.39 -19.19 -11.46
CA SER A 154 13.84 -19.40 -11.43
C SER A 154 14.57 -18.59 -10.34
N ILE A 155 14.07 -17.40 -9.97
CA ILE A 155 14.62 -16.60 -8.88
C ILE A 155 14.26 -17.23 -7.53
N PHE A 156 13.00 -17.64 -7.35
CA PHE A 156 12.57 -18.31 -6.12
C PHE A 156 13.25 -19.66 -5.92
N ASP A 157 13.41 -20.47 -6.96
CA ASP A 157 14.15 -21.73 -6.90
C ASP A 157 15.61 -21.52 -6.49
N LYS A 158 16.22 -20.41 -6.92
CA LYS A 158 17.61 -20.10 -6.60
C LYS A 158 17.80 -19.61 -5.16
N TYR A 159 16.89 -18.78 -4.65
CA TYR A 159 17.09 -18.07 -3.38
C TYR A 159 16.22 -18.58 -2.24
N ASN A 160 15.14 -19.31 -2.53
CA ASN A 160 14.23 -19.87 -1.54
C ASN A 160 13.63 -21.22 -1.99
N PRO A 161 14.46 -22.24 -2.29
CA PRO A 161 14.01 -23.53 -2.84
C PRO A 161 13.06 -24.31 -1.90
N ALA A 162 13.03 -23.96 -0.61
CA ALA A 162 12.13 -24.57 0.37
C ALA A 162 10.67 -24.10 0.25
N PHE A 163 10.41 -23.00 -0.46
CA PHE A 163 9.08 -22.42 -0.65
C PHE A 163 8.85 -22.14 -2.14
N PRO A 164 8.09 -23.01 -2.84
CA PRO A 164 7.79 -22.83 -4.25
C PRO A 164 7.11 -21.49 -4.51
N PHE A 165 7.38 -20.92 -5.68
CA PHE A 165 6.69 -19.71 -6.12
C PHE A 165 5.20 -20.01 -6.36
N GLU A 166 4.33 -19.35 -5.59
CA GLU A 166 2.88 -19.39 -5.77
C GLU A 166 2.36 -17.99 -6.16
N TYR A 167 1.40 -17.93 -7.08
CA TYR A 167 0.77 -16.69 -7.53
C TYR A 167 -0.74 -16.87 -7.72
N LYS A 168 -1.46 -15.75 -7.70
CA LYS A 168 -2.89 -15.66 -8.01
C LYS A 168 -3.15 -14.46 -8.90
N PHE A 169 -4.09 -14.60 -9.84
CA PHE A 169 -4.53 -13.47 -10.64
C PHE A 169 -5.63 -12.69 -9.91
N VAL A 170 -5.56 -11.36 -9.99
CA VAL A 170 -6.51 -10.45 -9.31
C VAL A 170 -7.93 -10.62 -9.88
N ASP A 171 -8.06 -10.90 -11.18
CA ASP A 171 -9.34 -11.13 -11.86
C ASP A 171 -10.06 -12.42 -11.42
N GLN A 172 -9.31 -13.42 -10.92
CA GLN A 172 -9.86 -14.65 -10.38
C GLN A 172 -10.40 -14.49 -8.95
N GLU A 173 -9.94 -13.49 -8.19
CA GLU A 173 -10.45 -13.16 -6.86
C GLU A 173 -11.62 -12.17 -6.90
N CYS A 174 -11.67 -11.26 -7.88
CA CYS A 174 -12.85 -10.44 -8.17
C CYS A 174 -13.90 -11.29 -8.90
N GLY A 175 -14.70 -12.04 -8.13
CA GLY A 175 -15.69 -12.99 -8.64
C GLY A 175 -16.44 -12.50 -9.88
N LYS A 176 -16.21 -13.19 -11.01
CA LYS A 176 -16.96 -13.15 -12.28
C LYS A 176 -18.03 -12.06 -12.37
N ASN A 177 -17.65 -10.78 -12.53
CA ASN A 177 -18.52 -9.72 -13.06
C ASN A 177 -17.85 -8.34 -13.27
N SER A 178 -16.53 -8.22 -13.23
CA SER A 178 -15.86 -6.96 -13.56
C SER A 178 -15.55 -6.92 -15.05
N HIS A 179 -16.37 -6.17 -15.80
CA HIS A 179 -16.19 -5.90 -17.23
C HIS A 179 -14.90 -5.09 -17.49
N TRP A 180 -13.77 -5.77 -17.66
CA TRP A 180 -12.54 -5.16 -18.17
C TRP A 180 -12.10 -5.95 -19.40
N LYS A 181 -12.20 -5.29 -20.56
CA LYS A 181 -11.54 -5.67 -21.82
C LYS A 181 -10.29 -4.81 -21.97
#